data_AF-A0A2P4XTU4-F1
#
_entry.id   AF-A0A2P4XTU4-F1
#
_cell.length_a   1.000
_cell.length_b   1.000
_cell.length_c   1.000
_cell.angle_alpha   90.00
_cell.angle_beta   90.00
_cell.angle_gamma   90.00
#
_symmetry.space_group_name_H-M   'P 1'
#
loop_
_entity.id
_entity.type
_entity.pdbx_description
1 polymer ?
#
loop_
_entity_poly.entity_id
_entity_poly.type
_entity_poly.pdbx_seq_one_letter_code
_entity_poly.pdbx_strand_id
1 'polypeptide(L)' 'MNKVIIVIVALLQNWNHATEKCPVLCSHELLGACGSNGVTDNECLFEVAQCKNLAIRMKYKDKCRK' A
#
# COMPACT_ATOMS: atom_id res chain seq x y z
N MET A 1 -13.42 23.87 -12.39
CA MET A 1 -13.12 22.74 -13.30
C MET A 1 -14.42 22.00 -13.58
N ASN A 2 -14.99 22.18 -14.76
CA ASN A 2 -16.31 21.66 -15.10
C ASN A 2 -16.23 20.14 -15.31
N LYS A 3 -17.14 19.35 -14.72
CA LYS A 3 -17.10 17.87 -14.72
C LYS A 3 -17.04 17.29 -16.15
N VAL A 4 -17.61 18.00 -17.13
CA VAL A 4 -17.61 17.64 -18.56
C VAL A 4 -16.19 17.62 -19.16
N ILE A 5 -15.31 18.52 -18.71
CA ILE A 5 -13.93 18.64 -19.22
C ILE A 5 -13.11 17.41 -18.82
N ILE A 6 -13.33 16.85 -17.62
CA ILE A 6 -12.60 15.67 -17.12
C ILE A 6 -12.96 14.42 -17.93
N VAL A 7 -14.24 14.26 -18.31
CA VAL A 7 -14.71 13.10 -19.11
C VAL A 7 -14.11 13.11 -20.51
N ILE A 8 -14.08 14.28 -21.17
CA ILE A 8 -13.50 14.41 -22.51
C ILE A 8 -12.00 14.13 -22.49
N VAL A 9 -11.30 14.56 -21.44
CA VAL A 9 -9.88 14.27 -21.23
C VAL A 9 -9.63 12.77 -20.98
N ALA A 10 -10.51 12.08 -20.24
CA ALA A 10 -10.43 10.61 -20.05
C ALA A 10 -10.62 9.81 -21.33
N LEU A 11 -11.42 10.32 -22.26
CA LEU A 11 -11.72 9.67 -23.52
C LEU A 11 -10.67 9.96 -24.61
N LEU A 12 -9.84 11.00 -24.45
CA LEU A 12 -8.86 11.45 -25.46
C LEU A 12 -7.40 11.44 -25.01
N GLN A 13 -7.10 11.30 -23.72
CA GLN A 13 -5.73 11.17 -23.23
C GLN A 13 -5.57 9.78 -22.61
N ASN A 14 -4.61 9.01 -23.14
CA ASN A 14 -4.08 7.84 -22.46
C ASN A 14 -3.53 8.33 -21.11
N TRP A 15 -4.32 8.13 -20.05
CA TRP A 15 -3.92 8.53 -18.70
C TRP A 15 -2.68 7.72 -18.38
N ASN A 16 -1.53 8.39 -18.32
CA ASN A 16 -0.37 7.85 -17.63
C ASN A 16 -0.79 7.68 -16.17
N HIS A 17 -1.45 6.55 -15.90
CA HIS A 17 -1.59 6.02 -14.58
C HIS A 17 -0.16 5.75 -14.17
N ALA A 18 0.40 6.61 -13.33
CA ALA A 18 1.64 6.29 -12.65
C ALA A 18 1.38 4.92 -12.02
N THR A 19 2.06 3.89 -12.52
CA THR A 19 2.01 2.59 -11.86
C THR A 19 2.57 2.87 -10.48
N GLU A 20 1.73 2.95 -9.46
CA GLU A 20 2.19 3.21 -8.10
C GLU A 20 3.11 2.06 -7.72
N LYS A 21 4.42 2.33 -7.77
CA LYS A 21 5.41 1.35 -7.38
C LYS A 21 5.38 1.28 -5.86
N CYS A 22 5.37 0.07 -5.34
CA CYS A 22 5.45 -0.11 -3.90
C CYS A 22 6.73 0.51 -3.35
N PRO A 23 6.73 1.00 -2.10
CA PRO A 23 7.95 1.44 -1.44
C PRO A 23 9.00 0.31 -1.46
N VAL A 24 10.28 0.68 -1.62
CA VAL A 24 11.39 -0.29 -1.73
C VAL A 24 12.44 -0.16 -0.64
N LEU A 25 12.37 0.91 0.16
CA LEU A 25 13.32 1.21 1.22
C LEU A 25 12.55 1.44 2.51
N CYS A 26 12.90 0.69 3.55
CA CYS A 26 12.35 0.84 4.89
C CYS A 26 13.49 0.97 5.89
N SER A 27 13.30 1.84 6.88
CA SER A 27 14.13 1.85 8.08
C SER A 27 13.92 0.56 8.88
N HIS A 28 14.91 0.21 9.68
CA HIS A 28 14.80 -0.89 10.64
C HIS A 28 14.18 -0.35 11.94
N GLU A 29 12.86 -0.16 11.95
CA GLU A 29 12.15 0.18 13.18
C GLU A 29 11.95 -1.05 14.06
N LEU A 30 12.05 -0.85 15.38
CA LEU A 30 11.94 -1.92 16.37
C LEU A 30 10.46 -2.30 16.68
N LEU A 31 9.52 -1.41 16.39
CA LEU A 31 8.10 -1.61 16.65
C LEU A 31 7.48 -2.44 15.50
N GLY A 32 7.11 -3.69 15.80
CA GLY A 32 6.48 -4.60 14.83
C GLY A 32 4.96 -4.61 14.94
N ALA A 33 4.29 -4.87 13.82
CA ALA A 33 2.86 -5.11 13.70
C ALA A 33 2.60 -6.50 13.08
N CYS A 34 1.60 -7.21 13.59
CA CYS A 34 1.20 -8.50 13.08
C CYS A 34 0.21 -8.34 11.92
N GLY A 35 0.55 -8.89 10.77
CA GLY A 35 -0.32 -8.94 9.58
C GLY A 35 -1.30 -10.11 9.60
N SER A 36 -2.32 -10.04 8.74
CA SER A 36 -3.32 -11.10 8.56
C SER A 36 -2.70 -12.40 8.06
N ASN A 37 -1.58 -12.30 7.34
CA ASN A 37 -0.70 -13.37 6.89
C ASN A 37 0.18 -14.00 7.99
N GLY A 38 0.09 -13.52 9.24
CA GLY A 38 0.90 -14.04 10.36
C GLY A 38 2.36 -13.60 10.34
N VAL A 39 2.71 -12.60 9.53
CA VAL A 39 4.06 -12.00 9.48
C VAL A 39 4.11 -10.78 10.39
N THR A 40 5.24 -10.60 11.09
CA THR A 40 5.52 -9.39 11.87
C THR A 40 6.42 -8.47 11.07
N ASP A 41 5.92 -7.28 10.74
CA ASP A 41 6.62 -6.27 9.96
C ASP A 41 6.58 -4.92 10.68
N ASN A 42 7.55 -4.04 10.44
CA ASN A 42 7.39 -2.63 10.84
C ASN A 42 6.37 -1.92 9.95
N GLU A 43 6.01 -0.68 10.27
CA GLU A 43 4.98 0.06 9.55
C GLU A 43 5.29 0.20 8.05
N CYS A 44 6.51 0.58 7.69
CA CYS A 44 6.93 0.70 6.29
C CYS A 44 6.85 -0.65 5.56
N LEU A 45 7.39 -1.72 6.14
CA LEU A 45 7.35 -3.06 5.53
C LEU A 45 5.91 -3.57 5.40
N PHE A 46 5.04 -3.21 6.34
CA PHE A 46 3.63 -3.52 6.28
C PHE A 46 2.94 -2.79 5.10
N GLU A 47 3.23 -1.51 4.86
CA GLU A 47 2.75 -0.78 3.69
C GLU A 47 3.23 -1.39 2.37
N VAL A 48 4.49 -1.84 2.32
CA VAL A 48 5.01 -2.57 1.15
C VAL A 48 4.24 -3.87 0.93
N ALA A 49 3.96 -4.61 2.01
CA ALA A 49 3.19 -5.84 1.94
C ALA A 49 1.75 -5.58 1.44
N GLN A 50 1.10 -4.51 1.92
CA GLN A 50 -0.24 -4.12 1.45
C GLN A 50 -0.26 -3.67 0.00
N CYS A 51 0.74 -2.91 -0.43
CA CYS A 51 0.88 -2.50 -1.82
C CYS A 51 1.03 -3.70 -2.76
N LYS A 52 1.82 -4.71 -2.35
CA LYS A 52 2.01 -5.94 -3.14
C LYS A 52 0.81 -6.89 -3.06
N ASN A 53 0.08 -6.87 -1.95
CA ASN A 53 -1.07 -7.73 -1.71
C ASN A 53 -2.14 -7.01 -0.90
N LEU A 54 -3.19 -6.56 -1.60
CA LEU A 54 -4.32 -5.84 -1.02
C LEU A 54 -5.15 -6.65 -0.02
N ALA A 55 -4.96 -7.97 0.10
CA ALA A 55 -5.62 -8.80 1.11
C ALA A 55 -4.95 -8.73 2.49
N ILE A 56 -3.73 -8.17 2.57
CA ILE A 56 -3.02 -8.02 3.84
C ILE A 56 -3.67 -6.91 4.66
N ARG A 57 -4.00 -7.25 5.90
CA ARG A 57 -4.63 -6.36 6.90
C ARG A 57 -3.85 -6.45 8.20
N MET A 58 -3.80 -5.36 8.94
CA MET A 58 -3.14 -5.34 10.24
C MET A 58 -4.05 -6.06 11.23
N LYS A 59 -3.54 -7.07 11.93
CA LYS A 59 -4.26 -7.70 13.03
C LYS A 59 -4.10 -6.87 14.32
N TYR A 60 -2.86 -6.54 14.70
CA TYR A 60 -2.58 -5.72 15.88
C TYR A 60 -1.13 -5.19 15.87
N LYS A 61 -0.86 -4.11 16.61
CA LYS A 61 0.45 -3.42 16.70
C LYS A 61 1.39 -4.07 17.74
N ASP A 62 1.73 -5.33 17.51
CA ASP A 62 2.78 -6.08 18.22
C ASP A 62 3.18 -7.29 17.35
N LYS A 63 4.21 -8.03 17.75
CA LYS A 63 4.64 -9.28 17.09
C LYS A 63 3.51 -10.32 17.05
N CYS A 64 3.44 -11.07 15.96
CA CYS A 64 2.52 -12.19 15.84
C CYS A 64 2.78 -13.22 16.96
N ARG A 65 1.69 -13.68 17.58
CA ARG A 65 1.72 -14.75 18.57
C ARG A 65 1.49 -16.08 17.84
N LYS A 66 2.22 -17.12 18.27
CA LYS A 66 2.02 -18.50 17.80
C LYS A 66 0.73 -19.07 18.36
#